data_AF-A0A7X5HTJ9-F1
#
_entry.id   AF-A0A7X5HTJ9-F1
#
_cell.length_a   1.000
_cell.length_b   1.000
_cell.length_c   1.000
_cell.angle_alpha   90.00
_cell.angle_beta   90.00
_cell.angle_gamma   90.00
#
_symmetry.space_group_name_H-M   'P 1'
#
loop_
_entity.id
_entity.type
_entity.pdbx_description
1 polymer ?
#
loop_
_entity_poly.entity_id
_entity_poly.type
_entity_poly.pdbx_seq_one_letter_code
_entity_poly.pdbx_strand_id
1 'polypeptide(L)'
;MRMTKYTLLVLLALLPLLAVQYFTWEWERMAVRLEESYKERLEDAMADGVAAIKAYSHEEFRGEQTKRVALNTEAVLGSFRQSLYFRFQVLDPAGRRNLEKLFPAVVLLGYDGFYCQGWQAVEMEGEEAFEKVLGVKRPYAVPLGGDRVLYLRLDRQVAYGDLGAGRLLEMEYGELHALLEGEDALPDALPPPEGFEDFRRLAITAQVNRAMTEAGRRRDLAAHGRERAQGSVAFPPVDGHRFGASLDDLSLAVWMEGPPLGPDRKLNLFSVGKASLLGKKAQFPVSY
;
A
#
# COMPACT_ATOMS: atom_id res chain seq x y z
N MET A 1 -41.11 16.04 -52.08
CA MET A 1 -41.79 15.86 -50.77
C MET A 1 -41.65 14.47 -50.15
N ARG A 2 -41.49 13.35 -50.89
CA ARG A 2 -41.27 12.02 -50.27
C ARG A 2 -39.87 11.88 -49.65
N MET A 3 -38.83 12.31 -50.37
CA MET A 3 -37.43 12.30 -49.88
C MET A 3 -37.27 13.05 -48.55
N THR A 4 -37.83 14.25 -48.42
CA THR A 4 -37.77 15.05 -47.18
C THR A 4 -38.44 14.37 -45.98
N LYS A 5 -39.49 13.58 -46.17
CA LYS A 5 -40.14 12.82 -45.09
C LYS A 5 -39.26 11.67 -44.59
N TYR A 6 -38.59 10.96 -45.49
CA TYR A 6 -37.65 9.90 -45.10
C TYR A 6 -36.42 10.46 -44.37
N THR A 7 -35.89 11.61 -44.81
CA THR A 7 -34.79 12.29 -44.10
C THR A 7 -35.19 12.70 -42.68
N LEU A 8 -36.40 13.24 -42.49
CA LEU A 8 -36.92 13.61 -41.17
C LEU A 8 -37.08 12.40 -40.25
N LEU A 9 -37.56 11.27 -40.77
CA LEU A 9 -37.67 10.01 -40.02
C LEU A 9 -36.31 9.46 -39.59
N VAL A 10 -35.33 9.46 -40.49
CA VAL A 10 -33.95 9.05 -40.17
C VAL A 10 -33.33 9.98 -39.14
N LEU A 11 -33.50 11.29 -39.27
CA LEU A 11 -32.99 12.27 -38.29
C LEU A 11 -33.63 12.07 -36.91
N LEU A 12 -34.94 11.86 -36.86
CA LEU A 12 -35.67 11.62 -35.61
C LEU A 12 -35.23 10.30 -34.95
N ALA A 13 -34.92 9.27 -35.73
CA ALA A 13 -34.40 8.00 -35.22
C ALA A 13 -32.94 8.10 -34.76
N LEU A 14 -32.11 8.95 -35.39
CA LEU A 14 -30.71 9.16 -35.01
C LEU A 14 -30.55 10.08 -33.80
N LEU A 15 -31.48 11.00 -33.56
CA LEU A 15 -31.42 11.96 -32.46
C LEU A 15 -31.27 11.29 -31.07
N PRO A 16 -32.05 10.26 -30.69
CA PRO A 16 -31.85 9.58 -29.41
C PRO A 16 -30.50 8.87 -29.32
N LEU A 17 -29.99 8.31 -30.43
CA LEU A 17 -28.67 7.66 -30.46
C LEU A 17 -27.55 8.67 -30.22
N LEU A 18 -27.61 9.82 -30.90
CA LEU A 18 -26.66 10.92 -30.72
C LEU A 18 -26.74 11.50 -29.30
N ALA A 19 -27.94 11.60 -28.72
CA ALA A 19 -28.12 12.06 -27.34
C ALA A 19 -27.45 11.10 -26.34
N VAL A 20 -27.67 9.78 -26.47
CA VAL A 20 -27.03 8.78 -25.60
C VAL A 20 -25.50 8.87 -25.72
N GLN A 21 -24.97 8.97 -26.93
CA GLN A 21 -23.53 9.09 -27.15
C GLN A 21 -22.94 10.39 -26.58
N TYR A 22 -23.67 11.51 -26.71
CA TYR A 22 -23.26 12.78 -26.13
C TYR A 22 -23.17 12.70 -24.61
N PHE A 23 -24.20 12.13 -23.96
CA PHE A 23 -24.21 11.97 -22.51
C PHE A 23 -23.09 11.04 -22.04
N THR A 24 -22.88 9.89 -22.68
CA THR A 24 -21.80 8.98 -22.28
C THR A 24 -20.43 9.66 -22.34
N TRP A 25 -20.16 10.43 -23.39
CA TRP A 25 -18.92 11.20 -23.52
C TRP A 25 -18.77 12.31 -22.48
N GLU A 26 -19.85 12.98 -22.09
CA GLU A 26 -19.80 13.95 -20.99
C GLU A 26 -19.54 13.29 -19.63
N TRP A 27 -20.21 12.19 -19.34
CA TRP A 27 -20.00 11.41 -18.12
C TRP A 27 -18.56 10.91 -18.03
N GLU A 28 -18.01 10.37 -19.11
CA GLU A 28 -16.64 9.86 -19.14
C GLU A 28 -15.61 10.98 -18.94
N ARG A 29 -15.79 12.13 -19.59
CA ARG A 29 -14.92 13.30 -19.36
C ARG A 29 -15.00 13.82 -17.93
N MET A 30 -16.19 13.82 -17.33
CA MET A 30 -16.36 14.22 -15.94
C MET A 30 -15.72 13.22 -14.98
N ALA A 31 -15.86 11.92 -15.23
CA ALA A 31 -15.25 10.85 -14.45
C ALA A 31 -13.72 10.96 -14.43
N VAL A 32 -13.10 11.15 -15.61
CA VAL A 32 -11.64 11.33 -15.74
C VAL A 32 -11.16 12.54 -14.94
N ARG A 33 -11.79 13.71 -15.12
CA ARG A 33 -11.41 14.92 -14.39
C ARG A 33 -11.56 14.76 -12.87
N LEU A 34 -12.60 14.07 -12.43
CA LEU A 34 -12.83 13.84 -11.01
C LEU A 34 -11.76 12.89 -10.44
N GLU A 35 -11.44 11.81 -11.15
CA GLU A 35 -10.38 10.89 -10.75
C GLU A 35 -9.01 11.58 -10.67
N GLU A 36 -8.66 12.39 -11.68
CA GLU A 36 -7.44 13.20 -11.69
C GLU A 36 -7.39 14.15 -10.50
N SER A 37 -8.48 14.88 -10.23
CA SER A 37 -8.53 15.77 -9.07
C SER A 37 -8.37 15.04 -7.73
N TYR A 38 -8.91 13.82 -7.59
CA TYR A 38 -8.72 13.02 -6.38
C TYR A 38 -7.28 12.53 -6.26
N LYS A 39 -6.70 12.10 -7.38
CA LYS A 39 -5.32 11.63 -7.45
C LYS A 39 -4.33 12.74 -7.07
N GLU A 40 -4.45 13.93 -7.65
CA GLU A 40 -3.57 15.07 -7.34
C GLU A 40 -3.61 15.42 -5.85
N ARG A 41 -4.81 15.54 -5.27
CA ARG A 41 -4.98 15.83 -3.84
C ARG A 41 -4.40 14.75 -2.95
N LEU A 42 -4.52 13.49 -3.36
CA LEU A 42 -3.95 12.35 -2.65
C LEU A 42 -2.42 12.37 -2.73
N GLU A 43 -1.84 12.59 -3.91
CA GLU A 43 -0.40 12.65 -4.13
C GLU A 43 0.25 13.83 -3.36
N ASP A 44 -0.42 14.97 -3.28
CA ASP A 44 0.00 16.10 -2.44
C ASP A 44 0.03 15.72 -0.94
N ALA A 45 -1.05 15.12 -0.43
CA ALA A 45 -1.11 14.70 0.97
C ALA A 45 -0.08 13.60 1.29
N MET A 46 0.18 12.71 0.34
CA MET A 46 1.21 11.69 0.41
C MET A 46 2.60 12.30 0.52
N ALA A 47 2.90 13.36 -0.23
CA ALA A 47 4.20 14.03 -0.16
C ALA A 47 4.50 14.56 1.25
N ASP A 48 3.50 15.14 1.92
CA ASP A 48 3.62 15.62 3.30
C ASP A 48 3.79 14.45 4.29
N GLY A 49 3.07 13.34 4.10
CA GLY A 49 3.26 12.11 4.87
C GLY A 49 4.67 11.52 4.71
N VAL A 50 5.19 11.49 3.48
CA VAL A 50 6.55 11.02 3.18
C VAL A 50 7.61 11.95 3.75
N ALA A 51 7.38 13.27 3.73
CA ALA A 51 8.26 14.22 4.39
C ALA A 51 8.29 13.98 5.91
N ALA A 52 7.15 13.65 6.52
CA ALA A 52 7.06 13.29 7.92
C ALA A 52 7.83 12.00 8.25
N ILE A 53 7.89 11.02 7.34
CA ILE A 53 8.76 9.83 7.53
C ILE A 53 10.20 10.27 7.77
N LYS A 54 10.73 11.21 6.97
CA LYS A 54 12.09 11.71 7.14
C LYS A 54 12.29 12.45 8.46
N ALA A 55 11.28 13.23 8.87
CA ALA A 55 11.35 14.04 10.09
C ALA A 55 11.25 13.20 11.36
N TYR A 56 10.53 12.07 11.31
CA TYR A 56 10.19 11.24 12.47
C TYR A 56 10.72 9.80 12.38
N SER A 57 11.74 9.59 11.53
CA SER A 57 12.56 8.38 11.54
C SER A 57 13.82 8.61 12.35
N HIS A 58 14.13 7.70 13.27
CA HIS A 58 15.39 7.71 14.01
C HIS A 58 16.20 6.47 13.65
N GLU A 59 17.46 6.67 13.27
CA GLU A 59 18.42 5.57 13.15
C GLU A 59 18.99 5.27 14.53
N GLU A 60 18.75 4.05 15.01
CA GLU A 60 19.38 3.51 16.21
C GLU A 60 20.43 2.48 15.78
N PHE A 61 21.69 2.71 16.15
CA PHE A 61 22.75 1.72 16.00
C PHE A 61 22.86 0.93 17.30
N ARG A 62 22.68 -0.40 17.24
CA ARG A 62 22.96 -1.29 18.37
C ARG A 62 24.30 -1.98 18.11
N GLY A 63 25.36 -1.46 18.73
CA GLY A 63 26.74 -1.92 18.48
C GLY A 63 27.26 -1.53 17.10
N GLU A 64 28.26 -2.25 16.59
CA GLU A 64 28.94 -1.95 15.31
C GLU A 64 28.16 -2.41 14.06
N GLN A 65 27.12 -3.25 14.18
CA GLN A 65 26.56 -3.95 13.01
C GLN A 65 25.03 -3.89 12.81
N THR A 66 24.23 -3.62 13.84
CA THR A 66 22.75 -3.65 13.68
C THR A 66 22.19 -2.24 13.48
N LYS A 67 21.90 -1.88 12.22
CA LYS A 67 21.10 -0.70 11.88
C LYS A 67 19.63 -0.98 12.21
N ARG A 68 19.02 -0.16 13.06
CA ARG A 68 17.58 -0.15 13.29
C ARG A 68 17.05 1.22 12.87
N VAL A 69 15.93 1.24 12.15
CA VAL A 69 15.23 2.49 11.85
C VAL A 69 13.87 2.43 12.53
N ALA A 70 13.71 3.20 13.59
CA ALA A 70 12.43 3.36 14.28
C ALA A 70 11.62 4.46 13.59
N LEU A 71 10.32 4.24 13.44
CA LEU A 71 9.40 5.15 12.78
C LEU A 71 8.27 5.53 13.74
N ASN A 72 8.06 6.83 13.98
CA ASN A 72 6.87 7.29 14.68
C ASN A 72 5.66 7.27 13.73
N THR A 73 4.93 6.16 13.76
CA THR A 73 3.79 5.93 12.86
C THR A 73 2.65 6.92 13.07
N GLU A 74 2.39 7.36 14.31
CA GLU A 74 1.34 8.32 14.64
C GLU A 74 1.63 9.70 14.04
N ALA A 75 2.87 10.18 14.16
CA ALA A 75 3.29 11.46 13.60
C ALA A 75 3.21 11.47 12.06
N VAL A 76 3.60 10.37 11.42
CA VAL A 76 3.51 10.23 9.96
C VAL A 76 2.05 10.20 9.49
N LEU A 77 1.21 9.36 10.09
CA LEU A 77 -0.21 9.28 9.73
C LEU A 77 -0.96 10.57 10.09
N GLY A 78 -0.55 11.26 11.16
CA GLY A 78 -1.09 12.57 11.53
C GLY A 78 -0.80 13.62 10.46
N SER A 79 0.45 13.70 10.01
CA SER A 79 0.88 14.65 8.96
C SER A 79 0.19 14.36 7.63
N PHE A 80 0.09 13.08 7.25
CA PHE A 80 -0.68 12.65 6.07
C PHE A 80 -2.15 13.06 6.19
N ARG A 81 -2.82 12.75 7.31
CA ARG A 81 -4.25 13.06 7.52
C ARG A 81 -4.53 14.55 7.54
N GLN A 82 -3.70 15.34 8.22
CA GLN A 82 -3.86 16.79 8.26
C GLN A 82 -3.82 17.39 6.85
N SER A 83 -2.83 16.98 6.05
CA SER A 83 -2.68 17.44 4.67
C SER A 83 -3.83 16.93 3.79
N LEU A 84 -4.25 15.68 3.98
CA LEU A 84 -5.40 15.11 3.29
C LEU A 84 -6.68 15.92 3.54
N TYR A 85 -7.00 16.20 4.81
CA TYR A 85 -8.19 16.99 5.17
C TYR A 85 -8.12 18.40 4.59
N PHE A 86 -6.93 19.02 4.59
CA PHE A 86 -6.72 20.32 3.99
C PHE A 86 -6.95 20.31 2.47
N ARG A 87 -6.36 19.35 1.74
CA ARG A 87 -6.48 19.22 0.27
C ARG A 87 -7.90 18.90 -0.17
N PHE A 88 -8.64 18.11 0.61
CA PHE A 88 -10.05 17.83 0.36
C PHE A 88 -11.00 18.90 0.92
N GLN A 89 -10.47 19.93 1.62
CA GLN A 89 -11.23 21.03 2.22
C GLN A 89 -12.28 20.55 3.24
N VAL A 90 -11.93 19.51 4.00
CA VAL A 90 -12.83 18.87 4.96
C VAL A 90 -12.39 19.20 6.38
N LEU A 91 -13.07 20.17 6.99
CA LEU A 91 -12.70 20.67 8.32
C LEU A 91 -13.57 20.08 9.44
N ASP A 92 -14.79 19.67 9.14
CA ASP A 92 -15.73 19.16 10.13
C ASP A 92 -15.46 17.68 10.47
N PRO A 93 -15.74 17.24 11.70
CA PRO A 93 -15.48 15.86 12.12
C PRO A 93 -16.23 14.81 11.30
N ALA A 94 -17.46 15.09 10.84
CA ALA A 94 -18.27 14.14 10.10
C ALA A 94 -17.72 13.94 8.68
N GLY A 95 -17.36 15.03 8.01
CA GLY A 95 -16.69 15.02 6.73
C GLY A 95 -15.36 14.27 6.80
N ARG A 96 -14.54 14.51 7.84
CA ARG A 96 -13.25 13.81 8.00
C ARG A 96 -13.45 12.30 8.12
N ARG A 97 -14.42 11.87 8.93
CA ARG A 97 -14.80 10.45 9.06
C ARG A 97 -15.28 9.86 7.72
N ASN A 98 -16.05 10.63 6.94
CA ASN A 98 -16.54 10.17 5.64
C ASN A 98 -15.40 10.07 4.61
N LEU A 99 -14.48 11.03 4.58
CA LEU A 99 -13.29 10.98 3.75
C LEU A 99 -12.41 9.78 4.12
N GLU A 100 -12.23 9.50 5.42
CA GLU A 100 -11.47 8.34 5.87
C GLU A 100 -12.09 7.01 5.42
N LYS A 101 -13.41 6.91 5.25
CA LYS A 101 -14.05 5.70 4.71
C LYS A 101 -13.60 5.37 3.29
N LEU A 102 -13.14 6.36 2.53
CA LEU A 102 -12.62 6.17 1.18
C LEU A 102 -11.26 5.47 1.15
N PHE A 103 -10.64 5.16 2.29
CA PHE A 103 -9.32 4.52 2.32
C PHE A 103 -9.41 3.15 2.96
N PRO A 104 -9.55 2.06 2.20
CA PRO A 104 -9.60 0.74 2.81
C PRO A 104 -8.31 0.37 3.55
N ALA A 105 -7.15 0.83 3.05
CA ALA A 105 -5.86 0.56 3.65
C ALA A 105 -4.85 1.71 3.49
N VAL A 106 -4.11 1.98 4.56
CA VAL A 106 -2.91 2.85 4.56
C VAL A 106 -1.75 2.05 5.15
N VAL A 107 -0.66 1.91 4.39
CA VAL A 107 0.49 1.08 4.75
C VAL A 107 1.73 1.94 4.94
N LEU A 108 2.40 1.75 6.06
CA LEU A 108 3.71 2.33 6.35
C LEU A 108 4.76 1.22 6.25
N LEU A 109 5.64 1.31 5.27
CA LEU A 109 6.79 0.42 5.12
C LEU A 109 7.93 0.93 6.01
N GLY A 110 8.28 0.13 7.01
CA GLY A 110 9.46 0.32 7.85
C GLY A 110 10.61 -0.57 7.40
N TYR A 111 11.74 -0.46 8.08
CA TYR A 111 12.99 -1.13 7.67
C TYR A 111 12.93 -2.67 7.74
N ASP A 112 12.30 -3.23 8.75
CA ASP A 112 12.24 -4.66 9.10
C ASP A 112 10.79 -5.20 9.13
N GLY A 113 9.84 -4.40 8.68
CA GLY A 113 8.43 -4.76 8.63
C GLY A 113 7.56 -3.56 8.29
N PHE A 114 6.26 -3.78 8.25
CA PHE A 114 5.29 -2.75 7.86
C PHE A 114 4.12 -2.68 8.83
N TYR A 115 3.45 -1.53 8.84
CA TYR A 115 2.19 -1.33 9.53
C TYR A 115 1.09 -1.18 8.50
N CYS A 116 -0.09 -1.72 8.79
CA CYS A 116 -1.28 -1.53 7.97
C CYS A 116 -2.39 -0.95 8.84
N GLN A 117 -2.84 0.26 8.52
CA GLN A 117 -4.06 0.82 9.05
C GLN A 117 -5.22 0.39 8.16
N GLY A 118 -6.25 -0.17 8.78
CA GLY A 118 -7.45 -0.64 8.10
C GLY A 118 -8.58 -0.84 9.08
N TRP A 119 -9.70 -1.37 8.60
CA TRP A 119 -10.88 -1.63 9.42
C TRP A 119 -10.67 -2.89 10.27
N GLN A 120 -11.00 -2.82 11.56
CA GLN A 120 -10.95 -3.94 12.49
C GLN A 120 -12.24 -3.97 13.30
N ALA A 121 -12.70 -5.17 13.66
CA ALA A 121 -13.78 -5.33 14.61
C ALA A 121 -13.29 -4.93 16.00
N VAL A 122 -14.03 -4.08 16.69
CA VAL A 122 -13.81 -3.62 18.04
C VAL A 122 -15.10 -3.90 18.80
N GLU A 123 -14.99 -4.54 19.95
CA GLU A 123 -16.13 -4.78 20.82
C GLU A 123 -16.47 -3.48 21.54
N MET A 124 -17.66 -2.94 21.28
CA MET A 124 -18.20 -1.77 21.97
C MET A 124 -19.56 -2.15 22.55
N GLU A 125 -19.67 -2.11 23.88
CA GLU A 125 -20.94 -2.33 24.61
C GLU A 125 -21.65 -3.67 24.30
N GLY A 126 -20.89 -4.71 23.94
CA GLY A 126 -21.42 -6.04 23.60
C GLY A 126 -21.82 -6.22 22.13
N GLU A 127 -21.59 -5.20 21.29
CA GLU A 127 -21.75 -5.28 19.83
C GLU A 127 -20.40 -5.16 19.11
N GLU A 128 -20.24 -5.89 18.00
CA GLU A 128 -19.09 -5.73 17.11
C GLU A 128 -19.26 -4.44 16.28
N ALA A 129 -18.52 -3.39 16.65
CA ALA A 129 -18.34 -2.21 15.82
C ALA A 129 -17.11 -2.39 14.92
N PHE A 130 -17.03 -1.68 13.80
CA PHE A 130 -15.82 -1.64 12.98
C PHE A 130 -15.19 -0.25 13.06
N GLU A 131 -13.92 -0.19 13.44
CA GLU A 131 -13.14 1.04 13.49
C GLU A 131 -11.86 0.94 12.68
N LYS A 132 -11.34 2.09 12.25
CA LYS A 132 -10.03 2.17 11.61
C LYS A 132 -8.94 2.21 12.65
N VAL A 133 -8.12 1.16 12.68
CA VAL A 133 -7.05 1.02 13.67
C VAL A 133 -5.74 0.73 12.94
N LEU A 134 -4.67 1.36 13.41
CA LEU A 134 -3.31 1.01 13.00
C LEU A 134 -2.97 -0.37 13.60
N GLY A 135 -2.76 -1.37 12.75
CA GLY A 135 -2.35 -2.69 13.21
C GLY A 135 -0.93 -2.69 13.79
N VAL A 136 -0.62 -3.73 14.55
CA VAL A 136 0.76 -4.00 15.00
C VAL A 136 1.70 -4.19 13.80
N LYS A 137 2.99 -3.91 14.02
CA LYS A 137 4.03 -4.10 13.00
C LYS A 137 4.07 -5.57 12.59
N ARG A 138 3.93 -5.82 11.28
CA ARG A 138 4.09 -7.14 10.67
C ARG A 138 5.51 -7.25 10.11
N PRO A 139 6.34 -8.20 10.56
CA PRO A 139 7.68 -8.38 10.01
C PRO A 139 7.59 -8.91 8.58
N TYR A 140 8.62 -8.65 7.77
CA TYR A 140 8.73 -9.24 6.43
C TYR A 140 9.21 -10.69 6.51
N ALA A 141 8.35 -11.60 6.93
CA ALA A 141 8.70 -12.99 7.20
C ALA A 141 8.37 -13.90 6.00
N VAL A 142 9.35 -14.71 5.58
CA VAL A 142 9.20 -15.74 4.55
C VAL A 142 9.45 -17.11 5.18
N PRO A 143 8.45 -17.99 5.23
CA PRO A 143 8.66 -19.37 5.69
C PRO A 143 9.51 -20.12 4.66
N LEU A 144 10.55 -20.81 5.13
CA LEU A 144 11.47 -21.58 4.28
C LEU A 144 11.19 -23.09 4.31
N GLY A 145 10.11 -23.50 4.99
CA GLY A 145 9.78 -24.90 5.24
C GLY A 145 10.28 -25.39 6.60
N GLY A 146 9.57 -26.36 7.18
CA GLY A 146 9.79 -26.79 8.56
C GLY A 146 9.64 -25.62 9.55
N ASP A 147 10.52 -25.59 10.55
CA ASP A 147 10.57 -24.57 11.61
C ASP A 147 11.48 -23.37 11.26
N ARG A 148 11.75 -23.14 9.97
CA ARG A 148 12.69 -22.13 9.48
C ARG A 148 11.98 -20.94 8.85
N VAL A 149 12.47 -19.75 9.16
CA VAL A 149 11.91 -18.47 8.69
C VAL A 149 13.02 -17.47 8.36
N LEU A 150 12.85 -16.76 7.25
CA LEU A 150 13.69 -15.63 6.88
C LEU A 150 12.93 -14.33 7.13
N TYR A 151 13.48 -13.45 7.96
CA TYR A 151 13.03 -12.09 8.13
C TYR A 151 13.84 -11.17 7.23
N LEU A 152 13.16 -10.61 6.23
CA LEU A 152 13.72 -9.66 5.30
C LEU A 152 13.77 -8.25 5.91
N ARG A 153 14.67 -7.43 5.40
CA ARG A 153 14.72 -5.98 5.63
C ARG A 153 14.60 -5.25 4.30
N LEU A 154 14.63 -3.92 4.30
CA LEU A 154 14.61 -3.13 3.06
C LEU A 154 15.98 -3.08 2.34
N ASP A 155 17.03 -3.58 2.98
CA ASP A 155 18.38 -3.74 2.41
C ASP A 155 18.76 -5.22 2.31
N ARG A 156 20.06 -5.52 2.29
CA ARG A 156 20.60 -6.89 2.19
C ARG A 156 20.81 -7.58 3.53
N GLN A 157 20.50 -6.91 4.63
CA GLN A 157 20.55 -7.54 5.95
C GLN A 157 19.30 -8.41 6.13
N VAL A 158 19.48 -9.59 6.71
CA VAL A 158 18.39 -10.53 6.99
C VAL A 158 18.54 -11.09 8.39
N ALA A 159 17.44 -11.58 8.95
CA ALA A 159 17.49 -12.46 10.11
C ALA A 159 16.96 -13.85 9.75
N TYR A 160 17.72 -14.88 10.03
CA TYR A 160 17.35 -16.27 9.81
C TYR A 160 17.02 -16.93 11.15
N GLY A 161 15.79 -17.39 11.29
CA GLY A 161 15.34 -18.16 12.45
C GLY A 161 15.21 -19.63 12.11
N ASP A 162 15.86 -20.49 12.89
CA ASP A 162 15.56 -21.93 12.97
C ASP A 162 14.94 -22.19 14.34
N LEU A 163 13.61 -22.26 14.40
CA LEU A 163 12.86 -22.40 15.65
C LEU A 163 13.05 -23.79 16.26
N GLY A 164 13.33 -24.81 15.44
CA GLY A 164 13.61 -26.16 15.91
C GLY A 164 14.96 -26.25 16.62
N ALA A 165 15.96 -25.51 16.14
CA ALA A 165 17.28 -25.41 16.77
C ALA A 165 17.41 -24.26 17.79
N GLY A 166 16.39 -23.40 17.93
CA GLY A 166 16.45 -22.20 18.76
C GLY A 166 17.50 -21.18 18.31
N ARG A 167 17.84 -21.15 17.01
CA ARG A 167 18.91 -20.33 16.44
C ARG A 167 18.30 -19.10 15.75
N LEU A 168 18.83 -17.91 16.06
CA LEU A 168 18.53 -16.67 15.35
C LEU A 168 19.85 -16.04 14.91
N LEU A 169 20.04 -15.92 13.60
CA LEU A 169 21.22 -15.30 13.00
C LEU A 169 20.81 -13.98 12.35
N GLU A 170 21.55 -12.90 12.58
CA GLU A 170 21.40 -11.65 11.85
C GLU A 170 22.70 -11.36 11.09
N MET A 171 22.64 -11.28 9.76
CA MET A 171 23.81 -11.05 8.90
C MET A 171 23.42 -10.60 7.48
N GLU A 172 24.41 -10.32 6.63
CA GLU A 172 24.16 -10.05 5.21
C GLU A 172 23.74 -11.33 4.47
N TYR A 173 22.85 -11.20 3.48
CA TYR A 173 22.27 -12.36 2.80
C TYR A 173 23.29 -13.29 2.13
N GLY A 174 24.34 -12.74 1.51
CA GLY A 174 25.41 -13.54 0.91
C GLY A 174 26.21 -14.33 1.94
N GLU A 175 26.46 -13.76 3.12
CA GLU A 175 27.11 -14.46 4.24
C GLU A 175 26.22 -15.60 4.77
N LEU A 176 24.92 -15.33 4.94
CA LEU A 176 23.95 -16.36 5.33
C LEU A 176 23.90 -17.50 4.29
N HIS A 177 23.85 -17.15 3.00
CA HIS A 177 23.79 -18.13 1.93
C HIS A 177 25.04 -19.04 1.94
N ALA A 178 26.23 -18.44 2.01
CA ALA A 178 27.48 -19.20 2.07
C ALA A 178 27.58 -20.09 3.32
N LEU A 179 27.08 -19.61 4.47
CA LEU A 179 27.03 -20.39 5.71
C LEU A 179 26.11 -21.61 5.58
N LEU A 180 24.89 -21.42 5.08
CA LEU A 180 23.92 -22.51 4.92
C LEU A 180 24.33 -23.52 3.86
N GLU A 181 24.98 -23.07 2.79
CA GLU A 181 25.56 -23.95 1.77
C GLU A 181 26.71 -24.79 2.33
N GLY A 182 27.59 -24.20 3.14
CA GLY A 182 28.66 -24.93 3.84
C GLY A 182 28.17 -25.91 4.91
N GLU A 183 27.00 -25.66 5.49
CA GLU A 183 26.33 -26.54 6.47
C GLU A 183 25.45 -27.63 5.79
N ASP A 184 25.39 -27.69 4.45
CA ASP A 184 24.45 -28.55 3.67
C ASP A 184 22.99 -28.41 4.16
N ALA A 185 22.62 -27.17 4.52
CA ALA A 185 21.36 -26.82 5.17
C ALA A 185 20.55 -25.78 4.38
N LEU A 186 21.00 -25.43 3.16
CA LEU A 186 20.39 -24.41 2.31
C LEU A 186 18.97 -24.83 1.87
N PRO A 187 17.92 -24.08 2.23
CA PRO A 187 16.56 -24.39 1.80
C PRO A 187 16.34 -24.10 0.31
N ASP A 188 15.65 -25.01 -0.39
CA ASP A 188 15.31 -24.86 -1.83
C ASP A 188 14.56 -23.56 -2.18
N ALA A 189 13.86 -22.98 -1.21
CA ALA A 189 13.12 -21.74 -1.37
C ALA A 189 14.00 -20.48 -1.42
N LEU A 190 15.28 -20.58 -1.03
CA LEU A 190 16.21 -19.45 -1.05
C LEU A 190 16.89 -19.32 -2.43
N PRO A 191 16.81 -18.14 -3.08
CA PRO A 191 17.54 -17.90 -4.31
C PRO A 191 19.05 -17.72 -4.06
N PRO A 192 19.88 -17.86 -5.11
CA PRO A 192 21.28 -17.46 -5.03
C PRO A 192 21.43 -15.94 -4.76
N PRO A 193 22.59 -15.47 -4.24
CA PRO A 193 22.80 -14.07 -3.84
C PRO A 193 22.50 -13.02 -4.92
N GLU A 194 22.65 -13.38 -6.19
CA GLU A 194 22.33 -12.54 -7.35
C GLU A 194 20.82 -12.31 -7.52
N GLY A 195 20.00 -13.30 -7.16
CA GLY A 195 18.53 -13.25 -7.25
C GLY A 195 17.84 -12.68 -6.01
N PHE A 196 18.61 -12.32 -4.97
CA PHE A 196 18.08 -11.90 -3.69
C PHE A 196 17.19 -10.64 -3.77
N GLU A 197 17.59 -9.63 -4.53
CA GLU A 197 16.84 -8.36 -4.60
C GLU A 197 15.44 -8.56 -5.18
N ASP A 198 15.32 -9.36 -6.24
CA ASP A 198 14.03 -9.66 -6.87
C ASP A 198 13.14 -10.48 -5.95
N PHE A 199 13.72 -11.50 -5.30
CA PHE A 199 13.03 -12.29 -4.29
C PHE A 199 12.53 -11.44 -3.12
N ARG A 200 13.38 -10.55 -2.58
CA ARG A 200 13.03 -9.64 -1.48
C ARG A 200 11.87 -8.75 -1.88
N ARG A 201 11.95 -8.09 -3.05
CA ARG A 201 10.90 -7.20 -3.54
C ARG A 201 9.59 -7.94 -3.76
N LEU A 202 9.63 -9.12 -4.36
CA LEU A 202 8.44 -9.94 -4.62
C LEU A 202 7.79 -10.40 -3.31
N ALA A 203 8.59 -10.90 -2.36
CA ALA A 203 8.11 -11.39 -1.08
C ALA A 203 7.47 -10.27 -0.23
N ILE A 204 8.11 -9.10 -0.15
CA ILE A 204 7.56 -7.95 0.57
C ILE A 204 6.27 -7.45 -0.11
N THR A 205 6.26 -7.35 -1.44
CA THR A 205 5.06 -6.97 -2.22
C THR A 205 3.91 -7.92 -1.97
N ALA A 206 4.14 -9.23 -2.01
CA ALA A 206 3.11 -10.22 -1.75
C ALA A 206 2.51 -10.09 -0.34
N GLN A 207 3.35 -9.86 0.68
CA GLN A 207 2.90 -9.69 2.06
C GLN A 207 2.08 -8.41 2.25
N VAL A 208 2.52 -7.28 1.67
CA VAL A 208 1.79 -6.01 1.73
C VAL A 208 0.46 -6.11 0.98
N ASN A 209 0.45 -6.69 -0.22
CA ASN A 209 -0.77 -6.91 -0.99
C ASN A 209 -1.78 -7.75 -0.22
N ARG A 210 -1.32 -8.83 0.43
CA ARG A 210 -2.18 -9.65 1.28
C ARG A 210 -2.81 -8.83 2.41
N ALA A 211 -2.02 -7.99 3.08
CA ALA A 211 -2.51 -7.15 4.17
C ALA A 211 -3.48 -6.07 3.71
N MET A 212 -3.26 -5.46 2.54
CA MET A 212 -4.17 -4.47 1.98
C MET A 212 -5.48 -5.12 1.51
N THR A 213 -5.42 -6.27 0.84
CA THR A 213 -6.61 -7.07 0.47
C THR A 213 -7.41 -7.46 1.71
N GLU A 214 -6.73 -7.88 2.79
CA GLU A 214 -7.40 -8.19 4.07
C GLU A 214 -8.12 -6.96 4.64
N ALA A 215 -7.46 -5.79 4.65
CA ALA A 215 -8.06 -4.55 5.11
C ALA A 215 -9.26 -4.11 4.25
N GLY A 216 -9.18 -4.28 2.93
CA GLY A 216 -10.30 -4.07 2.01
C GLY A 216 -11.49 -4.97 2.31
N ARG A 217 -11.26 -6.28 2.50
CA ARG A 217 -12.32 -7.22 2.87
C ARG A 217 -13.00 -6.84 4.19
N ARG A 218 -12.22 -6.36 5.18
CA ARG A 218 -12.77 -5.89 6.46
C ARG A 218 -13.59 -4.61 6.31
N ARG A 219 -13.18 -3.68 5.44
CA ARG A 219 -13.95 -2.48 5.10
C ARG A 219 -15.31 -2.82 4.47
N ASP A 220 -15.34 -3.82 3.61
CA ASP A 220 -16.58 -4.27 2.97
C ASP A 220 -17.52 -4.97 3.94
N LEU A 221 -16.97 -5.80 4.83
CA LEU A 221 -17.73 -6.36 5.96
C LEU A 221 -18.35 -5.26 6.82
N ALA A 222 -17.57 -4.23 7.16
CA ALA A 222 -18.04 -3.10 7.96
C ALA A 222 -19.16 -2.30 7.29
N ALA A 223 -19.10 -2.13 5.97
CA ALA A 223 -20.03 -1.28 5.23
C ALA A 223 -21.30 -2.00 4.76
N HIS A 224 -21.23 -3.31 4.50
CA HIS A 224 -22.28 -4.05 3.79
C HIS A 224 -22.67 -5.37 4.47
N GLY A 225 -22.06 -5.73 5.60
CA GLY A 225 -22.29 -7.01 6.27
C GLY A 225 -21.75 -8.21 5.49
N ARG A 226 -22.03 -9.42 6.00
CA ARG A 226 -21.48 -10.68 5.46
C ARG A 226 -21.99 -11.04 4.06
N GLU A 227 -23.15 -10.54 3.66
CA GLU A 227 -23.82 -10.90 2.40
C GLU A 227 -23.14 -10.33 1.15
N ARG A 228 -22.43 -9.18 1.27
CA ARG A 228 -21.71 -8.56 0.15
C ARG A 228 -20.19 -8.72 0.20
N ALA A 229 -19.62 -9.06 1.35
CA ALA A 229 -18.19 -9.29 1.53
C ALA A 229 -17.63 -10.54 0.84
N GLN A 230 -18.51 -11.39 0.28
CA GLN A 230 -18.12 -12.54 -0.56
C GLN A 230 -17.77 -12.12 -2.00
N GLY A 231 -18.09 -10.88 -2.40
CA GLY A 231 -17.57 -10.30 -3.62
C GLY A 231 -16.06 -10.09 -3.49
N SER A 232 -15.31 -10.60 -4.46
CA SER A 232 -13.86 -10.40 -4.59
C SER A 232 -13.53 -8.90 -4.56
N VAL A 233 -13.19 -8.38 -3.38
CA VAL A 233 -12.49 -7.10 -3.25
C VAL A 233 -11.08 -7.35 -3.76
N ALA A 234 -10.93 -7.26 -5.08
CA ALA A 234 -9.63 -7.26 -5.71
C ALA A 234 -9.00 -5.91 -5.34
N PHE A 235 -8.09 -5.94 -4.38
CA PHE A 235 -7.06 -4.93 -4.29
C PHE A 235 -6.53 -4.72 -5.72
N PRO A 236 -6.56 -3.48 -6.27
CA PRO A 236 -6.10 -3.26 -7.63
C PRO A 236 -4.68 -3.80 -7.70
N PRO A 237 -4.30 -4.65 -8.68
CA PRO A 237 -2.94 -5.16 -8.73
C PRO A 237 -2.01 -3.96 -8.63
N VAL A 238 -1.23 -3.90 -7.53
CA VAL A 238 -0.22 -2.87 -7.36
C VAL A 238 0.56 -2.87 -8.66
N ASP A 239 0.77 -1.71 -9.27
CA ASP A 239 1.76 -1.59 -10.33
C ASP A 239 3.10 -2.02 -9.71
N GLY A 240 3.44 -3.30 -9.90
CA GLY A 240 4.51 -3.99 -9.19
C GLY A 240 5.86 -3.31 -9.43
N HIS A 241 5.97 -2.56 -10.53
CA HIS A 241 7.12 -1.74 -10.84
C HIS A 241 7.21 -0.49 -9.94
N ARG A 242 6.14 0.29 -9.80
CA ARG A 242 6.14 1.51 -8.95
C ARG A 242 6.30 1.18 -7.48
N PHE A 243 5.63 0.15 -6.99
CA PHE A 243 5.78 -0.27 -5.60
C PHE A 243 7.09 -0.99 -5.35
N GLY A 244 7.52 -1.87 -6.26
CA GLY A 244 8.83 -2.52 -6.19
C GLY A 244 9.97 -1.51 -6.02
N ALA A 245 9.95 -0.39 -6.74
CA ALA A 245 10.94 0.69 -6.62
C ALA A 245 10.91 1.45 -5.28
N SER A 246 9.80 1.37 -4.54
CA SER A 246 9.68 1.95 -3.19
C SER A 246 10.30 1.08 -2.10
N LEU A 247 10.51 -0.21 -2.36
CA LEU A 247 10.99 -1.22 -1.39
C LEU A 247 12.48 -1.14 -1.04
N ASP A 248 13.17 -0.09 -1.46
CA ASP A 248 14.53 0.21 -1.01
C ASP A 248 14.57 1.21 0.13
N ASP A 249 13.41 1.67 0.60
CA ASP A 249 13.34 2.72 1.62
C ASP A 249 12.01 2.75 2.35
N LEU A 250 12.00 3.48 3.47
CA LEU A 250 10.78 3.73 4.21
C LEU A 250 9.81 4.48 3.31
N SER A 251 8.58 3.99 3.27
CA SER A 251 7.59 4.42 2.29
C SER A 251 6.20 4.45 2.90
N LEU A 252 5.35 5.31 2.34
CA LEU A 252 3.92 5.34 2.61
C LEU A 252 3.20 4.86 1.35
N ALA A 253 2.29 3.90 1.51
CA ALA A 253 1.42 3.43 0.43
C ALA A 253 -0.04 3.57 0.86
N VAL A 254 -0.87 4.12 -0.02
CA VAL A 254 -2.27 4.42 0.28
C VAL A 254 -3.14 3.87 -0.84
N TRP A 255 -4.17 3.14 -0.43
CA TRP A 255 -5.24 2.71 -1.31
C TRP A 255 -6.52 3.48 -0.98
N MET A 256 -7.08 4.12 -1.99
CA MET A 256 -8.33 4.84 -1.93
C MET A 256 -9.35 4.16 -2.85
N GLU A 257 -10.54 3.87 -2.32
CA GLU A 257 -11.69 3.39 -3.06
C GLU A 257 -12.89 4.27 -2.71
N GLY A 258 -13.65 4.69 -3.71
CA GLY A 258 -14.74 5.64 -3.49
C GLY A 258 -15.97 5.41 -4.34
N PRO A 259 -16.84 6.43 -4.45
CA PRO A 259 -18.12 6.29 -5.13
C PRO A 259 -17.95 5.98 -6.63
N PRO A 260 -19.00 5.46 -7.29
CA PRO A 260 -19.01 5.36 -8.74
C PRO A 260 -18.80 6.75 -9.37
N LEU A 261 -17.90 6.83 -10.35
CA LEU A 261 -17.61 8.03 -11.15
C LEU A 261 -18.47 8.10 -12.42
N GLY A 262 -19.29 7.06 -12.66
CA GLY A 262 -20.16 6.89 -13.80
C GLY A 262 -20.82 5.50 -13.75
N PRO A 263 -21.54 5.09 -14.80
CA PRO A 263 -22.24 3.80 -14.84
C PRO A 263 -21.29 2.60 -14.69
N ASP A 264 -20.08 2.67 -15.27
CA ASP A 264 -19.15 1.53 -15.35
C ASP A 264 -17.79 1.78 -14.68
N ARG A 265 -17.61 2.91 -13.98
CA ARG A 265 -16.32 3.30 -13.36
C ARG A 265 -16.50 3.62 -11.89
N LYS A 266 -15.58 3.11 -11.06
CA LYS A 266 -15.46 3.45 -9.64
C LYS A 266 -14.13 4.11 -9.37
N LEU A 267 -14.10 5.03 -8.40
CA LEU A 267 -12.85 5.57 -7.91
C LEU A 267 -12.04 4.45 -7.24
N ASN A 268 -10.87 4.13 -7.79
CA ASN A 268 -9.93 3.18 -7.21
C ASN A 268 -8.50 3.64 -7.51
N LEU A 269 -7.85 4.23 -6.52
CA LEU A 269 -6.53 4.85 -6.64
C LEU A 269 -5.54 4.17 -5.70
N PHE A 270 -4.35 3.89 -6.22
CA PHE A 270 -3.20 3.46 -5.44
C PHE A 270 -2.07 4.46 -5.61
N SER A 271 -1.52 4.94 -4.50
CA SER A 271 -0.37 5.84 -4.50
C SER A 271 0.68 5.33 -3.52
N VAL A 272 1.96 5.47 -3.90
CA VAL A 272 3.10 5.11 -3.07
C VAL A 272 4.15 6.22 -3.15
N GLY A 273 4.70 6.59 -2.01
CA GLY A 273 5.73 7.61 -1.89
C GLY A 273 6.87 7.12 -0.99
N LYS A 274 8.11 7.46 -1.39
CA LYS A 274 9.35 6.96 -0.81
C LYS A 274 10.13 8.07 -0.10
N ALA A 275 10.65 7.81 1.10
CA ALA A 275 11.38 8.79 1.90
C ALA A 275 12.85 8.96 1.48
N SER A 276 13.48 7.99 0.80
CA SER A 276 14.89 8.11 0.36
C SER A 276 15.90 8.37 1.51
N LEU A 277 15.76 7.68 2.64
CA LEU A 277 16.67 7.67 3.79
C LEU A 277 17.82 6.65 3.64
N LEU A 278 17.52 5.43 3.20
CA LEU A 278 18.49 4.34 3.08
C LEU A 278 19.42 4.51 1.86
N GLY A 279 18.97 5.24 0.83
CA GLY A 279 19.74 5.50 -0.40
C GLY A 279 20.94 6.45 -0.23
N LYS A 280 21.11 7.11 0.92
CA LYS A 280 22.36 7.82 1.22
C LYS A 280 23.41 6.80 1.63
N LYS A 281 24.24 6.35 0.69
CA LYS A 281 25.62 5.97 1.03
C LYS A 281 26.17 7.12 1.85
N ALA A 282 26.50 6.87 3.12
CA ALA A 282 27.23 7.82 3.92
C ALA A 282 28.55 8.10 3.19
N GLN A 283 28.61 9.21 2.46
CA GLN A 283 29.87 9.88 2.18
C GLN A 283 30.34 10.42 3.53
N PHE A 284 30.92 9.54 4.33
CA PHE A 284 31.76 10.00 5.42
C PHE A 284 32.93 10.75 4.76
N PRO A 285 33.19 12.02 5.11
CA PRO A 285 34.45 12.63 4.76
C PRO A 285 35.52 11.82 5.49
N VAL A 286 36.28 11.01 4.74
CA VAL A 286 37.55 10.47 5.20
C VAL A 286 38.43 11.68 5.44
N SER A 287 38.55 12.07 6.71
CA SER A 287 39.56 13.02 7.13
C SER A 287 40.88 12.24 7.18
N TYR A 288 41.78 12.58 6.26
CA TYR A 288 43.19 12.17 6.33
C TYR A 288 43.92 12.95 7.43
#